data_AF-A0A6J7IA49-F1
#
_entry.id   AF-A0A6J7IA49-F1
#
_cell.length_a   1.000
_cell.length_b   1.000
_cell.length_c   1.000
_cell.angle_alpha   90.00
_cell.angle_beta   90.00
_cell.angle_gamma   90.00
#
_symmetry.space_group_name_H-M   'P 1'
#
loop_
_entity.id
_entity.type
_entity.pdbx_description
1 polymer ?
#
loop_
_entity_poly.entity_id
_entity_poly.type
_entity_poly.pdbx_seq_one_letter_code
_entity_poly.pdbx_strand_id
1 'polypeptide(L)' 'MTTTEKRTIAARPQVARAAARASVALYERDGLEVPQWIRDAAEGRPTTPPAEQP' A
#
# COMPACT_ATOMS: atom_id res chain seq x y z
N MET A 1 -12.53 -15.70 25.50
CA MET A 1 -11.29 -15.20 24.88
C MET A 1 -11.47 -15.25 23.37
N THR A 2 -11.52 -14.10 22.71
CA THR A 2 -11.48 -14.01 21.24
C THR A 2 -10.02 -13.91 20.83
N THR A 3 -9.48 -15.01 20.31
CA THR A 3 -8.19 -14.98 19.61
C THR A 3 -8.38 -14.13 18.37
N THR A 4 -7.86 -12.90 18.37
CA THR A 4 -7.65 -12.13 17.15
C THR A 4 -6.60 -12.91 16.36
N GLU A 5 -7.04 -13.82 15.49
CA GLU A 5 -6.18 -14.43 14.51
C GLU A 5 -5.61 -13.29 13.66
N LYS A 6 -4.32 -12.98 13.87
CA LYS A 6 -3.54 -12.18 12.94
C LYS A 6 -3.55 -12.95 11.63
N ARG A 7 -4.54 -12.65 10.78
CA ARG A 7 -4.55 -13.00 9.37
C ARG A 7 -3.34 -12.30 8.77
N THR A 8 -2.20 -12.96 8.79
CA THR A 8 -1.06 -12.61 7.95
C THR A 8 -1.52 -12.87 6.54
N ILE A 9 -2.22 -11.90 5.94
CA ILE A 9 -2.54 -11.92 4.52
C ILE A 9 -1.17 -11.83 3.87
N ALA A 10 -0.62 -12.99 3.50
CA ALA A 10 0.63 -13.10 2.78
C ALA A 10 0.60 -12.02 1.69
N ALA A 11 1.56 -11.08 1.75
CA ALA A 11 1.57 -9.90 0.91
C ALA A 11 1.37 -10.35 -0.53
N ARG A 12 0.16 -10.16 -1.07
CA ARG A 12 -0.14 -10.52 -2.45
C ARG A 12 0.40 -9.34 -3.25
N PRO A 13 1.55 -9.45 -3.92
CA PRO A 13 2.16 -8.31 -4.62
C PRO A 13 1.20 -7.70 -5.65
N GLN A 14 0.29 -8.50 -6.18
CA GLN A 14 -0.78 -8.04 -7.08
C GLN A 14 -1.80 -7.13 -6.38
N VAL A 15 -2.18 -7.43 -5.13
CA VAL A 15 -3.11 -6.61 -4.34
C VAL A 15 -2.43 -5.33 -3.87
N ALA A 16 -1.18 -5.41 -3.43
CA ALA A 16 -0.39 -4.23 -3.06
C ALA A 16 -0.25 -3.25 -4.24
N ARG A 17 0.03 -3.77 -5.44
CA ARG A 17 0.09 -2.98 -6.67
C ARG A 17 -1.24 -2.33 -7.03
N ALA A 18 -2.34 -3.08 -6.93
CA ALA A 18 -3.68 -2.56 -7.20
C ALA A 18 -4.09 -1.47 -6.19
N ALA A 19 -3.81 -1.70 -4.90
CA ALA A 19 -4.05 -0.72 -3.85
C ALA A 19 -3.24 0.55 -4.07
N ALA A 20 -1.96 0.44 -4.42
CA ALA A 20 -1.11 1.59 -4.71
C ALA A 20 -1.65 2.42 -5.88
N ARG A 21 -2.10 1.78 -6.98
CA ARG A 21 -2.75 2.48 -8.10
C ARG A 21 -4.03 3.21 -7.68
N ALA A 22 -4.84 2.59 -6.83
CA ALA A 22 -6.03 3.23 -6.29
C ALA A 22 -5.67 4.44 -5.41
N SER A 23 -4.62 4.33 -4.59
CA SER A 23 -4.09 5.46 -3.82
C SER A 23 -3.64 6.60 -4.72
N VAL A 24 -2.88 6.34 -5.79
CA VAL A 24 -2.48 7.39 -6.76
C VAL A 24 -3.70 8.17 -7.26
N ALA A 25 -4.76 7.47 -7.70
CA ALA A 25 -5.97 8.11 -8.19
C ALA A 25 -6.70 8.96 -7.12
N LEU A 26 -6.65 8.54 -5.85
CA LEU A 26 -7.21 9.32 -4.74
C LEU A 26 -6.40 10.59 -4.48
N TYR A 27 -5.07 10.48 -4.43
CA TYR A 27 -4.18 11.63 -4.26
C TYR A 27 -4.34 12.65 -5.40
N GLU A 28 -4.41 12.18 -6.66
CA GLU A 28 -4.65 13.05 -7.82
C GLU A 28 -6.01 13.75 -7.75
N ARG A 29 -7.06 13.03 -7.33
CA ARG A 29 -8.40 13.61 -7.14
C ARG A 29 -8.41 14.69 -6.06
N ASP A 30 -7.67 14.44 -4.98
CA ASP A 30 -7.61 15.36 -3.83
C ASP A 30 -6.59 16.50 -4.07
N GLY A 31 -5.90 16.52 -5.23
CA GLY A 31 -4.89 17.53 -5.57
C GLY A 31 -3.63 17.44 -4.72
N LEU A 32 -3.39 16.29 -4.10
CA LEU A 32 -2.28 16.04 -3.19
C LEU A 32 -1.11 15.40 -3.94
N GLU A 33 0.10 15.74 -3.51
CA GLU A 33 1.30 15.11 -4.07
C GLU A 33 1.34 13.62 -3.70
N VAL A 34 1.42 12.78 -4.72
CA VAL A 34 1.55 11.33 -4.55
C VAL A 34 2.95 10.99 -4.02
N PRO A 35 3.05 10.35 -2.84
CA PRO A 35 4.34 9.91 -2.30
C PRO A 35 5.06 8.93 -3.23
N GLN A 36 6.39 9.07 -3.34
CA GLN A 36 7.20 8.30 -4.27
C GLN A 36 7.12 6.78 -4.04
N TRP A 37 7.09 6.33 -2.78
CA TRP A 37 6.95 4.91 -2.46
C TRP A 37 5.61 4.32 -2.93
N ILE A 38 4.54 5.12 -3.05
CA ILE A 38 3.25 4.68 -3.60
C ILE A 38 3.35 4.51 -5.12
N ARG A 39 4.04 5.42 -5.83
CA ARG A 39 4.31 5.26 -7.27
C ARG A 39 5.12 3.99 -7.54
N ASP A 40 6.18 3.79 -6.76
CA ASP A 40 7.03 2.61 -6.90
C ASP A 40 6.25 1.31 -6.59
N ALA A 41 5.34 1.32 -5.62
CA ALA A 41 4.42 0.20 -5.35
C ALA A 41 3.42 -0.04 -6.49
N ALA A 42 2.90 1.02 -7.12
CA ALA A 42 1.97 0.94 -8.25
C ALA A 42 2.63 0.39 -9.52
N GLU A 43 3.91 0.66 -9.70
CA GLU A 43 4.75 0.09 -10.75
C GLU A 43 5.06 -1.40 -10.49
N GLY A 44 4.95 -1.85 -9.23
CA GLY A 44 5.27 -3.21 -8.82
C GLY A 44 6.74 -3.38 -8.45
N ARG A 45 7.46 -2.28 -8.21
CA ARG A 45 8.80 -2.34 -7.61
C ARG A 45 8.66 -2.79 -6.15
N PRO A 46 9.62 -3.57 -5.64
CA PRO A 46 9.63 -3.95 -4.23
C PRO A 46 9.90 -2.69 -3.39
N THR A 47 8.83 -2.01 -3.01
CA THR A 47 8.86 -0.90 -2.08
C THR A 47 8.58 -1.42 -0.70
N THR A 48 9.51 -1.17 0.22
CA THR A 48 9.20 -1.26 1.65
C THR A 48 8.29 -0.07 1.97
N PRO A 49 6.99 -0.24 2.26
CA PRO A 49 6.23 0.84 2.88
C PRO A 49 6.98 1.24 4.16
N PRO A 50 7.09 2.54 4.50
CA PRO A 50 7.72 2.94 5.75
C PRO A 50 7.07 2.13 6.87
N ALA A 51 7.89 1.40 7.63
CA ALA A 51 7.41 0.58 8.72
C ALA A 51 6.56 1.47 9.61
N GLU A 52 5.30 1.07 9.82
CA GLU A 52 4.39 1.68 10.77
C GLU A 52 5.15 1.77 12.10
N GLN A 53 5.66 2.97 12.43
CA GLN A 53 6.40 3.17 13.66
C GLN A 53 5.40 3.01 14.82
N PRO A 54 5.76 2.22 15.85
CA PRO A 54 4.85 1.74 16.89
C PRO A 54 4.25 2.85 17.76
#